data_AF-A0A820J4Q9-F1
#
_entry.id   AF-A0A820J4Q9-F1
#
_cell.length_a   1.000
_cell.length_b   1.000
_cell.length_c   1.000
_cell.angle_alpha   90.00
_cell.angle_beta   90.00
_cell.angle_gamma   90.00
#
_symmetry.space_group_name_H-M   'P 1'
#
loop_
_entity.id
_entity.type
_entity.pdbx_description
1 polymer ?
#
loop_
_entity_poly.entity_id
_entity_poly.type
_entity_poly.pdbx_seq_one_letter_code
_entity_poly.pdbx_strand_id
1 'polypeptide(L)' 'MTFEYTTDDEFDYLFKILIIGDSGVGKTTILQRFAHDYFSTEYVATIGVDFQIRTIKVDTKRCKLQIWDTAGQDRFKC' A
#
# COMPACT_ATOMS: atom_id res chain seq x y z
N MET A 1 33.36 -8.44 -15.20
CA MET A 1 32.13 -8.96 -14.56
C MET A 1 31.76 -7.97 -13.48
N THR A 2 31.04 -6.91 -13.84
CA THR A 2 30.58 -5.89 -12.89
C THR A 2 29.37 -6.44 -12.16
N PHE A 3 29.51 -6.66 -10.86
CA PHE A 3 28.38 -6.95 -9.98
C PHE A 3 27.57 -5.66 -9.83
N GLU A 4 26.35 -5.61 -10.38
CA GLU A 4 25.40 -4.54 -10.10
C GLU A 4 25.01 -4.65 -8.62
N TYR A 5 25.53 -3.76 -7.79
CA TYR A 5 24.92 -3.46 -6.50
C TYR A 5 23.63 -2.68 -6.78
N THR A 6 22.51 -3.37 -7.02
CA THR A 6 21.21 -2.71 -6.99
C THR A 6 20.96 -2.24 -5.56
N THR A 7 21.19 -0.96 -5.30
CA THR A 7 20.73 -0.32 -4.08
C THR A 7 19.20 -0.42 -4.08
N ASP A 8 18.62 -0.86 -2.96
CA ASP A 8 17.16 -0.99 -2.78
C ASP A 8 16.43 0.37 -2.89
N ASP A 9 17.20 1.46 -2.94
CA ASP A 9 16.75 2.83 -3.18
C ASP A 9 16.71 3.25 -4.65
N GLU A 10 17.18 2.43 -5.58
CA GLU A 10 17.17 2.77 -7.00
C GLU A 10 15.85 2.30 -7.63
N PHE A 11 14.96 3.26 -7.90
CA PHE A 11 13.69 3.06 -8.58
C PHE A 11 13.58 4.03 -9.76
N ASP A 12 12.98 3.57 -10.86
CA ASP A 12 12.71 4.40 -12.03
C ASP A 12 11.57 5.39 -11.77
N TYR A 13 10.58 4.97 -10.98
CA TYR A 13 9.37 5.75 -10.72
C TYR A 13 8.94 5.68 -9.25
N LEU A 14 8.45 6.80 -8.73
CA LEU A 14 7.80 6.90 -7.41
C LEU A 14 6.33 7.25 -7.60
N PHE A 15 5.45 6.40 -7.10
CA PHE A 15 4.00 6.64 -7.10
C PHE A 15 3.50 6.83 -5.69
N LYS A 16 2.61 7.81 -5.55
CA LYS A 16 1.90 8.09 -4.30
C LYS A 16 0.43 7.69 -4.45
N ILE A 17 -0.03 6.75 -3.64
CA ILE A 17 -1.35 6.12 -3.76
C ILE A 17 -2.10 6.33 -2.45
N LEU A 18 -3.24 7.02 -2.49
CA LEU A 18 -4.12 7.20 -1.35
C LEU A 18 -5.36 6.33 -1.52
N ILE A 19 -5.63 5.44 -0.57
CA ILE A 19 -6.82 4.59 -0.56
C ILE A 19 -7.88 5.26 0.30
N ILE A 20 -9.01 5.63 -0.32
CA ILE A 20 -10.16 6.27 0.30
C ILE A 20 -11.42 5.45 0.08
N GLY A 21 -12.42 5.67 0.93
CA GLY A 21 -13.73 5.01 0.85
C GLY A 21 -14.31 4.76 2.24
N ASP A 22 -15.57 4.36 2.27
CA ASP A 22 -16.34 4.17 3.50
C ASP A 22 -15.74 3.10 4.42
N SER A 23 -16.17 3.07 5.67
CA SER A 23 -15.74 2.02 6.60
C SER A 23 -16.22 0.65 6.12
N GLY A 24 -15.44 -0.39 6.38
CA GLY A 24 -15.81 -1.76 6.03
C GLY A 24 -15.77 -2.14 4.54
N VAL A 25 -15.45 -1.23 3.61
CA VAL A 25 -15.37 -1.54 2.15
C VAL A 25 -14.15 -2.38 1.74
N GLY A 26 -13.25 -2.70 2.68
CA GLY A 26 -12.10 -3.58 2.44
C GLY A 26 -10.80 -2.90 1.99
N LYS A 27 -10.63 -1.59 2.25
CA LYS A 27 -9.40 -0.81 1.91
C LYS A 27 -8.13 -1.42 2.51
N THR A 28 -8.15 -1.70 3.81
CA THR A 28 -7.03 -2.37 4.48
C THR A 28 -6.84 -3.80 3.98
N THR A 29 -7.92 -4.53 3.73
CA THR A 29 -7.86 -5.91 3.23
C THR A 29 -7.20 -6.00 1.85
N ILE A 30 -7.51 -5.08 0.92
CA ILE A 30 -6.87 -5.07 -0.39
C ILE A 30 -5.39 -4.67 -0.30
N LEU A 31 -5.02 -3.75 0.59
CA LEU A 31 -3.62 -3.40 0.85
C LEU A 31 -2.84 -4.58 1.43
N GLN A 32 -3.39 -5.26 2.43
CA GLN A 32 -2.77 -6.43 3.07
C GLN A 32 -2.60 -7.58 2.07
N ARG A 33 -3.60 -7.83 1.22
CA ARG A 33 -3.48 -8.82 0.14
C ARG A 33 -2.39 -8.43 -0.85
N PHE A 34 -2.32 -7.16 -1.25
CA PHE A 34 -1.29 -6.69 -2.17
C PHE A 34 0.13 -6.81 -1.60
N ALA A 35 0.31 -6.46 -0.33
CA ALA A 35 1.64 -6.36 0.26
C ALA A 35 2.18 -7.66 0.86
N HIS A 36 1.31 -8.51 1.40
CA HIS A 36 1.68 -9.70 2.16
C HIS A 36 1.11 -11.00 1.59
N ASP A 37 0.32 -10.93 0.51
CA ASP A 37 -0.49 -12.05 0.00
C ASP A 37 -1.36 -12.71 1.10
N TYR A 38 -1.72 -11.90 2.10
CA TYR A 38 -2.47 -12.32 3.28
C TYR A 38 -3.90 -11.84 3.19
N PHE A 39 -4.84 -12.70 3.57
CA PHE A 39 -6.26 -12.37 3.67
C PHE A 39 -6.80 -12.88 4.98
N SER A 40 -7.40 -11.98 5.76
CA SER A 40 -8.15 -12.31 6.97
C SER A 40 -9.61 -11.91 6.79
N THR A 41 -10.51 -12.76 7.27
CA THR A 41 -11.94 -12.47 7.37
C THR A 41 -12.30 -11.69 8.63
N GLU A 42 -11.35 -11.51 9.55
CA GLU A 42 -11.57 -10.74 10.76
C GLU A 42 -11.56 -9.23 10.44
N TYR A 43 -12.65 -8.56 10.81
CA TYR A 43 -12.73 -7.12 10.66
C TYR A 43 -12.00 -6.41 11.81
N VAL A 44 -10.88 -5.78 11.48
CA VAL A 44 -10.19 -4.83 12.35
C VAL A 44 -10.26 -3.46 11.69
N ALA A 45 -10.89 -2.50 12.36
CA ALA A 45 -10.99 -1.15 11.85
C ALA A 45 -9.59 -0.51 11.78
N THR A 46 -9.27 0.14 10.66
CA THR A 46 -8.05 0.95 10.53
C THR A 46 -8.13 2.11 11.52
N ILE A 47 -7.13 2.26 12.38
CA ILE A 47 -7.05 3.39 13.30
C ILE A 47 -6.14 4.45 12.66
N GLY A 48 -6.72 5.57 12.23
CA GLY A 48 -5.96 6.67 11.63
C GLY A 48 -5.55 6.39 10.18
N VAL A 49 -4.26 6.47 9.88
CA VAL A 49 -3.68 6.25 8.54
C VAL A 49 -2.56 5.23 8.66
N ASP A 50 -2.65 4.16 7.88
CA ASP A 50 -1.57 3.18 7.71
C ASP A 50 -0.74 3.55 6.48
N PHE A 51 0.58 3.34 6.57
CA PHE A 51 1.52 3.74 5.55
C PHE A 51 2.43 2.57 5.19
N GLN A 52 2.45 2.24 3.90
CA GLN A 52 3.23 1.13 3.39
C GLN A 52 4.03 1.53 2.15
N ILE A 53 5.27 1.05 2.07
CA ILE A 53 6.13 1.20 0.91
C ILE A 53 6.38 -0.17 0.29
N ARG A 54 6.19 -0.26 -1.03
CA ARG A 54 6.49 -1.46 -1.80
C ARG A 54 7.16 -1.10 -3.11
N THR A 55 8.28 -1.73 -3.41
CA THR A 55 8.90 -1.66 -4.74
C THR A 55 8.42 -2.86 -5.56
N ILE A 56 7.82 -2.60 -6.72
CA ILE A 56 7.40 -3.62 -7.68
C ILE A 56 8.14 -3.44 -9.00
N LYS A 57 8.31 -4.53 -9.75
CA LYS A 57 8.84 -4.48 -11.12
C LYS A 57 7.67 -4.54 -12.10
N VAL A 58 7.55 -3.51 -12.93
CA VAL A 58 6.59 -3.46 -14.04
C VAL A 58 7.40 -3.39 -15.32
N ASP A 59 7.29 -4.41 -16.16
CA ASP A 59 8.15 -4.62 -17.34
C ASP A 59 9.65 -4.59 -16.98
N THR A 60 10.39 -3.59 -17.47
CA THR A 60 11.81 -3.38 -17.20
C THR A 60 12.07 -2.30 -16.15
N LYS A 61 11.01 -1.74 -15.55
CA LYS A 61 11.07 -0.59 -14.65
C LYS A 61 10.77 -0.97 -13.19
N ARG A 62 11.54 -0.41 -12.27
CA ARG A 62 11.33 -0.53 -10.82
C ARG A 62 10.46 0.64 -10.35
N CYS A 63 9.26 0.33 -9.85
CA CYS A 63 8.30 1.31 -9.38
C CYS A 63 8.17 1.22 -7.85
N LYS A 64 8.52 2.30 -7.15
CA LYS A 64 8.32 2.43 -5.70
C LYS A 64 6.93 3.01 -5.46
N LEU A 65 6.07 2.24 -4.81
CA LEU A 65 4.73 2.63 -4.41
C LEU A 65 4.75 3.06 -2.95
N GLN A 66 4.27 4.26 -2.68
CA GLN A 66 3.95 4.75 -1.35
C GLN A 66 2.44 4.72 -1.22
N ILE A 67 1.92 3.88 -0.34
CA ILE A 67 0.49 3.64 -0.19
C ILE A 67 0.05 4.14 1.18
N TRP A 68 -0.94 5.02 1.19
CA TRP A 68 -1.61 5.52 2.39
C TRP A 68 -3.00 4.91 2.46
N ASP A 69 -3.21 4.00 3.40
CA ASP A 69 -4.53 3.46 3.73
C ASP A 69 -5.15 4.31 4.82
N THR A 70 -6.36 4.83 4.57
CA THR A 70 -7.05 5.73 5.50
C THR A 70 -8.18 5.01 6.19
N ALA A 71 -8.40 5.29 7.47
CA ALA A 71 -9.59 4.86 8.18
C ALA A 71 -10.85 5.34 7.45
N GLY A 72 -11.78 4.41 7.21
CA GLY A 72 -13.13 4.78 6.78
C GLY A 72 -13.82 5.51 7.93
N GLN A 73 -14.01 6.82 7.78
CA GLN A 73 -14.64 7.65 8.81
C GLN A 73 -16.17 7.61 8.68
N ASP A 74 -16.81 6.65 9.34
CA ASP A 74 -18.27 6.73 9.61
C ASP A 74 -18.61 7.74 10.72
N ARG A 75 -17.59 8.26 11.43
CA ARG A 75 -17.74 9.08 12.65
C ARG A 75 -17.90 10.58 12.42
N PHE A 76 -17.91 11.03 11.17
CA PHE A 76 -18.27 12.41 10.81
C PHE A 76 -19.59 12.45 10.04
N LYS A 77 -20.64 11.81 10.59
CA LYS A 77 -21.99 12.31 10.36
C LYS A 77 -22.20 13.43 11.36
N CYS A 78 -22.19 14.67 10.87
CA CYS A 78 -22.70 15.82 11.62
C CYS A 78 -24.20 15.67 11.88
#